data_AF-A0A357LLI7-F1
#
_entry.id   AF-A0A357LLI7-F1
#
_cell.length_a   1.000
_cell.length_b   1.000
_cell.length_c   1.000
_cell.angle_alpha   90.00
_cell.angle_beta   90.00
_cell.angle_gamma   90.00
#
_symmetry.space_group_name_H-M   'P 1'
#
loop_
_entity.id
_entity.type
_entity.pdbx_description
1 polymer ?
#
loop_
_entity_poly.entity_id
_entity_poly.type
_entity_poly.pdbx_seq_one_letter_code
_entity_poly.pdbx_strand_id
1 'polypeptide(L)'
;KLVELQRDDLPSVGRLLSVLRGSDRQFLLFCDDLSFSHDDQHYKSLKAVLDGGIEGRPDNVVFYATSNRRHLMPRDMIENERSSAINPSEAVEEKVSLSDRFGLWLGFHPCSQDDYLRMIQGYCAAHGVQVHPDVMRSEAIEWQATRGARSGRVAWQYFIDLAGRKGIIIR
;
A
#
# COMPACT_ATOMS: atom_id res chain seq x y z
N LYS A 1 -14.22 0.63 -12.56
CA LYS A 1 -13.89 2.06 -12.30
C LYS A 1 -13.06 2.12 -11.03
N LEU A 2 -12.11 3.06 -10.93
CA LEU A 2 -11.34 3.29 -9.72
C LEU A 2 -11.99 4.42 -8.92
N VAL A 3 -12.19 4.21 -7.62
CA VAL A 3 -12.63 5.25 -6.68
C VAL A 3 -11.60 5.28 -5.56
N GLU A 4 -10.95 6.42 -5.39
CA GLU A 4 -9.99 6.62 -4.31
C GLU A 4 -10.75 7.13 -3.07
N LEU A 5 -10.45 6.53 -1.92
CA LEU A 5 -10.97 6.90 -0.61
C LEU A 5 -9.79 7.24 0.29
N GLN A 6 -9.76 8.49 0.77
CA GLN A 6 -8.75 8.90 1.75
C GLN A 6 -9.06 8.27 3.11
N ARG A 7 -8.02 8.05 3.92
CA ARG A 7 -8.17 7.52 5.29
C ARG A 7 -9.14 8.36 6.13
N ASP A 8 -9.09 9.69 5.99
CA ASP A 8 -9.93 10.60 6.75
C ASP A 8 -11.41 10.54 6.34
N ASP A 9 -11.71 9.99 5.16
CA ASP A 9 -13.06 9.82 4.64
C ASP A 9 -13.67 8.45 5.00
N LEU A 10 -12.92 7.55 5.67
CA LEU A 10 -13.40 6.25 6.13
C LEU A 10 -14.70 6.31 6.95
N PRO A 11 -14.98 7.34 7.79
CA PRO A 11 -16.28 7.47 8.45
C PRO A 11 -17.47 7.53 7.47
N SER A 12 -17.25 7.98 6.23
CA SER A 12 -18.27 8.11 5.19
C SER A 12 -18.40 6.91 4.26
N VAL A 13 -17.57 5.87 4.45
CA VAL A 13 -17.47 4.73 3.53
C VAL A 13 -18.80 4.01 3.31
N GLY A 14 -19.63 3.86 4.36
CA GLY A 14 -20.94 3.23 4.23
C GLY A 14 -21.84 3.95 3.24
N ARG A 15 -21.93 5.28 3.37
CA ARG A 15 -22.70 6.14 2.44
C ARG A 15 -22.17 6.04 1.01
N LEU A 16 -20.85 5.99 0.83
CA LEU A 16 -20.25 5.77 -0.49
C LEU A 16 -20.69 4.43 -1.09
N LEU A 17 -20.63 3.35 -0.31
CA LEU A 17 -21.05 2.03 -0.78
C LEU A 17 -22.53 1.98 -1.15
N SER A 18 -23.41 2.66 -0.41
CA SER A 18 -24.84 2.75 -0.76
C SER A 18 -25.05 3.42 -2.13
N VAL A 19 -24.27 4.45 -2.45
CA VAL A 19 -24.30 5.10 -3.77
C VAL A 19 -23.78 4.16 -4.86
N LEU A 20 -22.65 3.48 -4.62
CA LEU A 20 -22.04 2.58 -5.60
C LEU A 20 -22.90 1.35 -5.91
N ARG A 21 -23.66 0.85 -4.92
CA ARG A 21 -24.56 -0.30 -5.05
C ARG A 21 -25.63 -0.09 -6.13
N GLY A 22 -26.12 1.14 -6.29
CA GLY A 22 -27.17 1.46 -7.28
C GLY A 22 -26.67 1.54 -8.72
N SER A 23 -25.36 1.41 -8.95
CA SER A 23 -24.77 1.49 -10.29
C SER A 23 -24.57 0.10 -10.92
N ASP A 24 -24.76 0.03 -12.23
CA ASP A 24 -24.46 -1.10 -13.11
C ASP A 24 -22.96 -1.35 -13.35
N ARG A 25 -22.08 -0.48 -12.82
CA ARG A 25 -20.63 -0.57 -13.02
C ARG A 25 -19.95 -1.34 -11.90
N GLN A 26 -18.79 -1.92 -12.22
CA GLN A 26 -17.86 -2.49 -11.24
C GLN A 26 -16.87 -1.43 -10.74
N PHE A 27 -16.60 -1.44 -9.44
CA PHE A 27 -15.73 -0.47 -8.75
C PHE A 27 -14.61 -1.17 -7.97
N LEU A 28 -13.41 -0.62 -8.10
CA LEU A 28 -12.30 -0.86 -7.19
C LEU A 28 -12.20 0.36 -6.28
N LEU A 29 -12.56 0.17 -5.01
CA LEU A 29 -12.45 1.17 -3.96
C LEU A 29 -11.04 1.05 -3.38
N PHE A 30 -10.21 2.06 -3.61
CA PHE A 30 -8.79 2.06 -3.27
C PHE A 30 -8.52 3.03 -2.11
N CYS A 31 -7.76 2.58 -1.12
CA CYS A 31 -7.28 3.41 -0.02
C CYS A 31 -5.75 3.31 0.07
N ASP A 32 -5.06 4.43 -0.17
CA ASP A 32 -3.59 4.46 -0.09
C ASP A 32 -3.11 4.65 1.35
N ASP A 33 -1.98 4.02 1.68
CA ASP A 33 -1.30 4.09 2.98
C ASP A 33 -2.22 3.91 4.20
N LEU A 34 -3.08 2.89 4.13
CA LEU A 34 -3.98 2.53 5.20
C LEU A 34 -3.17 1.99 6.38
N SER A 35 -3.06 2.79 7.44
CA SER A 35 -2.55 2.37 8.74
C SER A 35 -3.23 3.19 9.82
N PHE A 36 -3.36 2.66 11.04
CA PHE A 36 -4.05 3.33 12.14
C PHE A 36 -3.11 3.61 13.32
N SER A 37 -3.43 4.61 14.12
CA SER A 37 -2.77 4.94 15.40
C SER A 37 -3.74 4.73 16.56
N HIS A 38 -3.25 4.84 17.81
CA HIS A 38 -4.06 4.57 19.02
C HIS A 38 -5.36 5.38 19.09
N ASP A 39 -5.32 6.63 18.64
CA ASP A 39 -6.44 7.55 18.75
C ASP A 39 -7.36 7.54 17.52
N ASP A 40 -7.04 6.72 16.51
CA ASP A 40 -7.84 6.67 15.30
C ASP A 40 -9.06 5.77 15.50
N GLN A 41 -10.26 6.36 15.46
CA GLN A 41 -11.52 5.62 15.55
C GLN A 41 -12.05 5.17 14.18
N HIS A 42 -11.43 5.60 13.08
CA HIS A 42 -11.90 5.33 11.72
C HIS A 42 -11.83 3.85 11.34
N TYR A 43 -10.98 3.06 12.00
CA TYR A 43 -10.91 1.61 11.75
C TYR A 43 -12.23 0.88 12.03
N LYS A 44 -13.08 1.42 12.92
CA LYS A 44 -14.38 0.81 13.25
C LYS A 44 -15.34 0.84 12.05
N SER A 45 -15.35 1.94 11.31
CA SER A 45 -16.15 2.08 10.08
C SER A 45 -15.70 1.09 9.02
N LEU A 46 -14.39 0.90 8.87
CA LEU A 46 -13.84 -0.07 7.94
C LEU A 46 -14.13 -1.52 8.37
N LYS A 47 -13.99 -1.83 9.68
CA LYS A 47 -14.35 -3.14 10.23
C LYS A 47 -15.80 -3.47 9.91
N ALA A 48 -16.75 -2.59 10.19
CA ALA A 48 -18.17 -2.81 9.90
C ALA A 48 -18.47 -3.14 8.43
N VAL A 49 -17.77 -2.48 7.50
CA VAL A 49 -17.90 -2.74 6.06
C VAL A 49 -17.34 -4.10 5.66
N LEU A 50 -16.13 -4.43 6.12
CA LEU A 50 -15.47 -5.69 5.82
C LEU A 50 -16.14 -6.88 6.52
N ASP A 51 -16.79 -6.63 7.66
CA ASP A 51 -17.46 -7.64 8.47
C ASP A 51 -18.78 -8.11 7.85
N GLY A 52 -19.30 -7.39 6.87
CA GLY A 52 -20.58 -7.73 6.24
C GLY A 52 -21.77 -7.46 7.16
N GLY A 53 -21.77 -6.32 7.88
CA GLY A 53 -22.95 -5.85 8.63
C GLY A 53 -24.20 -5.71 7.73
N ILE A 54 -25.33 -5.24 8.28
CA ILE A 54 -26.66 -5.28 7.64
C ILE A 54 -26.68 -4.84 6.15
N GLU A 55 -25.88 -3.85 5.76
CA GLU A 55 -25.74 -3.48 4.34
C GLU A 55 -24.56 -4.15 3.63
N GLY A 56 -23.43 -4.39 4.33
CA GLY A 56 -22.25 -5.06 3.80
C GLY A 56 -21.60 -4.40 2.57
N ARG A 57 -20.51 -4.99 2.06
CA ARG A 57 -19.89 -4.58 0.79
C ARG A 57 -20.78 -5.01 -0.39
N PRO A 58 -21.11 -4.12 -1.35
CA PRO A 58 -21.82 -4.48 -2.58
C PRO A 58 -21.02 -5.46 -3.46
N ASP A 59 -21.71 -6.34 -4.19
CA ASP A 59 -21.07 -7.31 -5.10
C ASP A 59 -20.29 -6.65 -6.25
N ASN A 60 -20.70 -5.44 -6.65
CA ASN A 60 -20.04 -4.65 -7.69
C ASN A 60 -18.86 -3.82 -7.17
N VAL A 61 -18.46 -3.96 -5.90
CA VAL A 61 -17.34 -3.21 -5.30
C VAL A 61 -16.29 -4.16 -4.72
N VAL A 62 -15.02 -4.00 -5.11
CA VAL A 62 -13.87 -4.65 -4.44
C VAL A 62 -13.04 -3.60 -3.70
N PHE A 63 -12.55 -3.92 -2.50
CA PHE A 63 -11.77 -2.98 -1.68
C PHE A 63 -10.28 -3.34 -1.70
N TYR A 64 -9.43 -2.39 -2.11
CA TYR A 64 -7.97 -2.51 -2.14
C TYR A 64 -7.38 -1.47 -1.19
N ALA A 65 -6.34 -1.87 -0.46
CA ALA A 65 -5.55 -0.95 0.33
C ALA A 65 -4.05 -1.27 0.23
N THR A 66 -3.24 -0.23 0.28
CA THR A 66 -1.79 -0.35 0.52
C THR A 66 -1.51 0.00 1.97
N SER A 67 -0.39 -0.50 2.50
CA SER A 67 0.08 -0.15 3.85
C SER A 67 1.59 -0.25 3.89
N ASN A 68 2.24 0.77 4.44
CA ASN A 68 3.67 0.73 4.74
C ASN A 68 4.00 -0.04 6.03
N ARG A 69 2.97 -0.49 6.77
CA ARG A 69 3.11 -1.25 8.01
C ARG A 69 2.69 -2.70 7.80
N ARG A 70 3.44 -3.62 8.44
CA ARG A 70 3.10 -5.05 8.45
C ARG A 70 1.72 -5.34 9.06
N HIS A 71 1.29 -4.52 10.01
CA HIS A 71 -0.04 -4.59 10.62
C HIS A 71 -0.74 -3.25 10.44
N LEU A 72 -2.02 -3.27 10.07
CA LEU A 72 -2.84 -2.05 9.95
C LEU A 72 -3.02 -1.36 11.30
N MET A 73 -2.97 -2.12 12.41
CA MET A 73 -3.07 -1.63 13.79
C MET A 73 -1.74 -1.84 14.54
N PRO A 74 -1.32 -0.91 15.42
CA PRO A 74 -0.20 -1.10 16.35
C PRO A 74 -0.39 -2.30 17.29
N ARG A 75 0.70 -2.98 17.66
CA ARG A 75 0.68 -4.12 18.59
C ARG A 75 0.15 -3.73 19.98
N ASP A 76 0.52 -2.56 20.48
CA ASP A 76 0.11 -2.13 21.83
C ASP A 76 -1.41 -1.85 21.91
N MET A 77 -2.07 -1.44 20.80
CA MET A 77 -3.53 -1.38 20.74
C MET A 77 -4.18 -2.77 20.71
N ILE A 78 -3.52 -3.73 20.06
CA ILE A 78 -3.93 -5.13 20.07
C ILE A 78 -3.85 -5.66 21.52
N GLU A 79 -2.82 -5.24 22.27
CA GLU A 79 -2.55 -5.68 23.65
C GLU A 79 -3.34 -4.92 24.73
N ASN A 80 -3.57 -3.61 24.62
CA ASN A 80 -4.21 -2.81 25.70
C ASN A 80 -5.68 -3.17 25.97
N GLU A 81 -6.49 -3.53 24.97
CA GLU A 81 -7.83 -4.07 25.28
C GLU A 81 -7.80 -5.58 25.67
N ARG A 82 -6.64 -6.27 25.64
CA ARG A 82 -6.50 -7.58 26.32
C ARG A 82 -6.61 -7.41 27.84
N SER A 83 -6.12 -6.27 28.35
CA SER A 83 -6.07 -5.97 29.79
C SER A 83 -7.41 -5.50 30.36
N SER A 84 -8.35 -5.03 29.53
CA SER A 84 -9.69 -4.59 29.93
C SER A 84 -10.79 -5.62 29.66
N ALA A 85 -10.47 -6.75 29.01
CA ALA A 85 -11.44 -7.79 28.66
C ALA A 85 -11.54 -8.84 29.78
N ILE A 86 -12.77 -9.18 30.16
CA ILE A 86 -13.08 -10.18 31.20
C ILE A 86 -12.60 -11.58 30.79
N ASN A 87 -12.53 -11.86 29.48
CA ASN A 87 -11.97 -13.07 28.88
C ASN A 87 -10.85 -12.72 27.86
N PRO A 88 -9.57 -12.90 28.23
CA PRO A 88 -8.44 -12.55 27.36
C PRO A 88 -8.39 -13.32 26.03
N SER A 89 -8.98 -14.51 25.97
CA SER A 89 -8.97 -15.40 24.81
C SER A 89 -9.99 -14.97 23.72
N GLU A 90 -11.21 -14.57 24.10
CA GLU A 90 -12.24 -14.09 23.15
C GLU A 90 -11.86 -12.74 22.53
N ALA A 91 -11.20 -11.85 23.30
CA ALA A 91 -10.72 -10.56 22.82
C ALA A 91 -9.52 -10.68 21.83
N VAL A 92 -8.80 -11.82 21.84
CA VAL A 92 -7.71 -12.08 20.88
C VAL A 92 -8.27 -12.55 19.54
N GLU A 93 -9.34 -13.37 19.53
CA GLU A 93 -10.04 -13.77 18.30
C GLU A 93 -10.71 -12.60 17.58
N GLU A 94 -11.16 -11.58 18.32
CA GLU A 94 -11.79 -10.39 17.74
C GLU A 94 -10.82 -9.30 17.24
N LYS A 95 -9.50 -9.51 17.35
CA LYS A 95 -8.46 -8.46 17.12
C LYS A 95 -7.38 -8.75 16.10
N VAL A 96 -7.34 -9.98 15.60
CA VAL A 96 -6.80 -10.23 14.26
C VAL A 96 -7.81 -9.74 13.18
N SER A 97 -8.97 -9.22 13.61
CA SER A 97 -10.21 -9.14 12.84
C SER A 97 -10.34 -8.07 11.77
N LEU A 98 -9.37 -7.18 11.55
CA LEU A 98 -9.45 -6.23 10.42
C LEU A 98 -8.54 -6.65 9.27
N SER A 99 -7.28 -6.96 9.58
CA SER A 99 -6.33 -7.42 8.58
C SER A 99 -6.74 -8.79 8.01
N ASP A 100 -7.28 -9.67 8.84
CA ASP A 100 -7.77 -11.00 8.40
C ASP A 100 -9.03 -10.93 7.53
N ARG A 101 -9.75 -9.81 7.52
CA ARG A 101 -10.93 -9.63 6.65
C ARG A 101 -10.55 -9.32 5.21
N PHE A 102 -9.27 -9.02 4.95
CA PHE A 102 -8.76 -8.98 3.60
C PHE A 102 -8.50 -10.41 3.13
N GLY A 103 -9.26 -10.86 2.13
CA GLY A 103 -9.15 -12.21 1.59
C GLY A 103 -7.83 -12.51 0.86
N LEU A 104 -7.03 -11.48 0.56
CA LEU A 104 -5.71 -11.62 -0.05
C LEU A 104 -4.75 -10.59 0.55
N TRP A 105 -3.58 -11.07 0.98
CA TRP A 105 -2.50 -10.23 1.47
C TRP A 105 -1.25 -10.42 0.62
N LEU A 106 -0.78 -9.33 0.02
CA LEU A 106 0.39 -9.31 -0.85
C LEU A 106 1.51 -8.54 -0.17
N GLY A 107 2.47 -9.27 0.41
CA GLY A 107 3.68 -8.70 0.95
C GLY A 107 4.70 -8.43 -0.15
N PHE A 108 5.44 -7.33 -0.03
CA PHE A 108 6.58 -7.04 -0.88
C PHE A 108 7.89 -7.41 -0.16
N HIS A 109 8.79 -8.08 -0.88
CA HIS A 109 10.12 -8.35 -0.36
C HIS A 109 10.98 -7.09 -0.39
N PRO A 110 11.96 -6.95 0.54
CA PRO A 110 12.94 -5.88 0.47
C PRO A 110 13.64 -5.87 -0.89
N CYS A 111 13.77 -4.68 -1.48
CA CYS A 111 14.47 -4.51 -2.75
C CYS A 111 15.94 -4.89 -2.59
N SER A 112 16.36 -6.00 -3.22
CA SER A 112 17.77 -6.37 -3.27
C SER A 112 18.54 -5.42 -4.18
N GLN A 113 19.88 -5.46 -4.11
CA GLN A 113 20.71 -4.70 -5.05
C GLN A 113 20.49 -5.18 -6.49
N ASP A 114 20.35 -6.49 -6.69
CA ASP A 114 20.16 -7.05 -8.02
C ASP A 114 18.79 -6.65 -8.59
N ASP A 115 17.74 -6.60 -7.77
CA ASP A 115 16.44 -6.08 -8.19
C ASP A 115 16.53 -4.59 -8.54
N TYR A 116 17.23 -3.81 -7.72
CA TYR A 116 17.46 -2.38 -7.96
C TYR A 116 18.19 -2.14 -9.29
N LEU A 117 19.28 -2.87 -9.55
CA LEU A 117 20.02 -2.77 -10.81
C LEU A 117 19.19 -3.28 -12.00
N ARG A 118 18.40 -4.35 -11.83
CA ARG A 118 17.49 -4.85 -12.88
C ARG A 118 16.41 -3.83 -13.23
N MET A 119 15.85 -3.11 -12.24
CA MET A 119 14.88 -2.04 -12.51
C MET A 119 15.48 -0.95 -13.39
N ILE A 120 16.69 -0.48 -13.04
CA ILE A 120 17.40 0.55 -13.81
C ILE A 120 17.69 0.07 -15.24
N GLN A 121 18.18 -1.16 -15.39
CA GLN A 121 18.39 -1.77 -16.71
C GLN A 121 17.10 -1.82 -17.53
N GLY A 122 15.98 -2.18 -16.88
CA GLY A 122 14.66 -2.17 -17.50
C GLY A 122 14.24 -0.80 -17.99
N TYR A 123 14.43 0.26 -17.18
CA TYR A 123 14.14 1.63 -17.58
C TYR A 123 15.04 2.09 -18.74
N CYS A 124 16.35 1.79 -18.68
CA CYS A 124 17.27 2.11 -19.77
C CYS A 124 16.86 1.43 -21.09
N ALA A 125 16.50 0.15 -21.04
CA ALA A 125 16.04 -0.59 -22.21
C ALA A 125 14.71 -0.03 -22.76
N ALA A 126 13.75 0.27 -21.89
CA ALA A 126 12.44 0.80 -22.27
C ALA A 126 12.52 2.17 -22.95
N HIS A 127 13.51 2.99 -22.59
CA HIS A 127 13.67 4.36 -23.09
C HIS A 127 14.90 4.56 -24.00
N GLY A 128 15.59 3.48 -24.39
CA GLY A 128 16.72 3.54 -25.30
C GLY A 128 17.97 4.24 -24.74
N VAL A 129 18.11 4.34 -23.41
CA VAL A 129 19.26 4.98 -22.76
C VAL A 129 20.47 4.05 -22.83
N GLN A 130 21.51 4.47 -23.54
CA GLN A 130 22.77 3.73 -23.68
C GLN A 130 23.79 4.15 -22.62
N VAL A 131 24.21 3.19 -21.80
CA VAL A 131 25.24 3.35 -20.77
C VAL A 131 26.02 2.04 -20.63
N HIS A 132 27.32 2.13 -20.40
CA HIS A 132 28.13 0.94 -20.15
C HIS A 132 27.66 0.24 -18.86
N PRO A 133 27.48 -1.09 -18.83
CA PRO A 133 26.93 -1.79 -17.67
C PRO A 133 27.69 -1.52 -16.37
N ASP A 134 29.02 -1.50 -16.42
CA ASP A 134 29.85 -1.25 -15.24
C ASP A 134 29.70 0.18 -14.71
N VAL A 135 29.60 1.17 -15.60
CA VAL A 135 29.38 2.59 -15.24
C VAL A 135 28.00 2.75 -14.61
N MET A 136 26.98 2.15 -15.22
CA MET A 136 25.62 2.18 -14.68
C MET A 136 25.59 1.57 -13.28
N ARG A 137 26.24 0.42 -13.10
CA ARG A 137 26.30 -0.27 -11.81
C ARG A 137 27.02 0.57 -10.75
N SER A 138 28.21 1.11 -11.06
CA SER A 138 28.97 1.90 -10.08
C SER A 138 28.21 3.17 -9.66
N GLU A 139 27.70 3.93 -10.64
CA GLU A 139 26.94 5.15 -10.37
C GLU A 139 25.63 4.86 -9.63
N ALA A 140 24.90 3.80 -10.01
CA ALA A 140 23.67 3.43 -9.33
C ALA A 140 23.90 3.03 -7.85
N ILE A 141 25.01 2.34 -7.57
CA ILE A 141 25.42 1.94 -6.21
C ILE A 141 25.81 3.16 -5.38
N GLU A 142 26.51 4.12 -5.97
CA GLU A 142 26.82 5.39 -5.32
C GLU A 142 25.54 6.20 -5.04
N TRP A 143 24.65 6.29 -6.04
CA TRP A 143 23.37 6.99 -5.91
C TRP A 143 22.52 6.44 -4.77
N GLN A 144 22.33 5.12 -4.68
CA GLN A 144 21.55 4.54 -3.57
C GLN A 144 22.18 4.85 -2.19
N ALA A 145 23.52 4.92 -2.11
CA ALA A 145 24.22 5.18 -0.86
C ALA A 145 23.92 6.60 -0.35
N THR A 146 23.87 7.58 -1.26
CA THR A 146 23.49 8.97 -0.92
C THR A 146 22.03 9.11 -0.49
N ARG A 147 21.14 8.23 -0.96
CA ARG A 147 19.71 8.24 -0.62
C ARG A 147 19.36 7.38 0.59
N GLY A 148 20.26 6.52 1.04
CA GLY A 148 20.06 5.63 2.18
C GLY A 148 19.01 4.53 1.97
N ALA A 149 18.55 4.30 0.73
CA ALA A 149 17.48 3.34 0.44
C ALA A 149 17.61 2.71 -0.94
N ARG A 150 17.08 1.48 -1.05
CA ARG A 150 16.86 0.76 -2.32
C ARG A 150 15.37 0.60 -2.56
N SER A 151 14.87 1.18 -3.64
CA SER A 151 13.48 1.03 -4.05
C SER A 151 13.31 1.37 -5.53
N GLY A 152 12.17 1.02 -6.10
CA GLY A 152 11.80 1.44 -7.45
C GLY A 152 11.79 2.97 -7.62
N ARG A 153 11.42 3.71 -6.56
CA ARG A 153 11.48 5.18 -6.55
C ARG A 153 12.91 5.70 -6.69
N VAL A 154 13.85 5.14 -5.92
CA VAL A 154 15.27 5.54 -6.00
C VAL A 154 15.88 5.15 -7.35
N ALA A 155 15.53 3.96 -7.86
CA ALA A 155 15.95 3.50 -9.18
C ALA A 155 15.47 4.44 -10.29
N TRP A 156 14.19 4.85 -10.23
CA TRP A 156 13.62 5.80 -11.17
C TRP A 156 14.31 7.17 -11.11
N GLN A 157 14.58 7.68 -9.91
CA GLN A 157 15.30 8.95 -9.74
C GLN A 157 16.70 8.92 -10.36
N TYR A 158 17.46 7.84 -10.14
CA TYR A 158 18.76 7.67 -10.79
C TYR A 158 18.62 7.57 -12.31
N PHE A 159 17.65 6.81 -12.80
CA PHE A 159 17.38 6.68 -14.22
C PHE A 159 17.04 8.03 -14.87
N ILE A 160 16.21 8.88 -14.24
CA ILE A 160 15.87 10.22 -14.73
C ILE A 160 17.11 11.10 -14.81
N ASP A 161 17.97 11.07 -13.78
CA ASP A 161 19.26 11.79 -13.81
C ASP A 161 20.15 11.33 -14.98
N LEU A 162 20.31 10.02 -15.13
CA LEU A 162 21.09 9.42 -16.21
C LEU A 162 20.52 9.80 -17.59
N ALA A 163 19.21 9.70 -17.78
CA ALA A 163 18.54 10.07 -19.02
C ALA A 163 18.73 11.57 -19.33
N GLY A 164 18.60 12.43 -18.31
CA GLY A 164 18.86 13.86 -18.42
C GLY A 164 20.29 14.18 -18.85
N ARG A 165 21.30 13.53 -18.25
CA ARG A 165 22.71 13.65 -18.67
C ARG A 165 22.97 13.18 -20.10
N LYS A 166 22.13 12.31 -20.63
CA LYS A 166 22.18 11.80 -22.01
C LYS A 166 21.31 12.60 -22.99
N GLY A 167 20.65 13.67 -22.53
CA GLY A 167 19.76 14.49 -23.37
C GLY A 167 18.47 13.78 -23.79
N ILE A 168 18.08 12.71 -23.08
CA ILE A 168 16.87 11.93 -23.37
C ILE A 168 15.72 12.50 -22.54
N ILE A 169 14.66 12.95 -23.23
CA ILE A 169 13.46 13.50 -22.60
C ILE A 169 12.51 12.33 -22.30
N ILE A 170 12.29 12.05 -21.02
CA ILE A 170 11.29 11.09 -20.53
C ILE A 170 9.96 11.85 -20.38
N ARG A 171 8.91 11.36 -21.05
CA ARG A 171 7.54 11.92 -20.97
C ARG A 171 6.68 11.13 -20.01
#